data_AF-A0A139BPZ1-F1
#
_entry.id   AF-A0A139BPZ1-F1
#
_cell.length_a   1.000
_cell.length_b   1.000
_cell.length_c   1.000
_cell.angle_alpha   90.00
_cell.angle_beta   90.00
_cell.angle_gamma   90.00
#
_symmetry.space_group_name_H-M   'P 1'
#
loop_
_entity.id
_entity.type
_entity.pdbx_description
1 polymer ?
#
loop_
_entity_poly.entity_id
_entity_poly.type
_entity_poly.pdbx_seq_one_letter_code
_entity_poly.pdbx_strand_id
1 'polypeptide(L)'
;MDQKNHPESIAWTATDSGVKEAQQAKAMMLAFWDKNKKSALHIDLWTKEMMVDEMAEFYFQMMTTMADTFSRATAHSEFVAHMKNSASEFKEKFIELRSKEKRS
;
A
#
# COMPACT_ATOMS: atom_id res chain seq x y z
N MET A 1 7.78 0.03 -26.58
CA MET A 1 7.32 0.55 -25.28
C MET A 1 6.99 -0.65 -24.42
N ASP A 2 7.63 -0.77 -23.26
CA ASP A 2 7.31 -1.81 -22.30
C ASP A 2 5.84 -1.62 -21.86
N GLN A 3 4.99 -2.62 -22.07
CA GLN A 3 3.51 -2.50 -22.04
C GLN A 3 2.93 -2.17 -20.65
N LYS A 4 3.77 -2.03 -19.63
CA LYS A 4 3.40 -1.67 -18.26
C LYS A 4 4.11 -0.37 -17.92
N ASN A 5 3.35 0.72 -17.80
CA ASN A 5 3.81 2.06 -17.45
C ASN A 5 4.31 2.14 -15.98
N HIS A 6 5.27 1.31 -15.61
CA HIS A 6 5.88 1.34 -14.28
C HIS A 6 7.01 2.38 -14.28
N PRO A 7 7.04 3.31 -13.30
CA PRO A 7 8.14 4.26 -13.17
C PRO A 7 9.47 3.54 -12.92
N GLU A 8 10.57 4.12 -13.43
CA GLU A 8 11.92 3.63 -13.16
C GLU A 8 12.37 3.96 -11.73
N SER A 9 12.06 5.18 -11.27
CA SER A 9 12.33 5.62 -9.90
C SER A 9 11.19 6.49 -9.36
N ILE A 10 11.04 6.51 -8.03
CA ILE A 10 10.11 7.39 -7.33
C ILE A 10 10.94 8.15 -6.29
N ALA A 11 10.90 9.48 -6.35
CA ALA A 11 11.54 10.35 -5.38
C ALA A 11 10.49 11.25 -4.73
N TRP A 12 10.57 11.43 -3.42
CA TRP A 12 9.67 12.31 -2.67
C TRP A 12 10.44 13.21 -1.70
N THR A 13 9.87 14.36 -1.40
CA THR A 13 10.36 15.30 -0.39
C THR A 13 9.20 15.71 0.48
N ALA A 14 9.47 15.92 1.77
CA ALA A 14 8.52 16.56 2.67
C ALA A 14 9.25 17.69 3.38
N THR A 15 8.78 18.91 3.18
CA THR A 15 9.42 20.11 3.75
C THR A 15 9.51 20.08 5.27
N ASP A 16 8.58 19.35 5.90
CA ASP A 16 8.42 19.31 7.35
C ASP A 16 9.12 18.10 8.00
N SER A 17 9.71 17.19 7.21
CA SER A 17 10.36 15.98 7.75
C SER A 17 11.77 16.22 8.31
N GLY A 18 12.30 17.45 8.15
CA GLY A 18 13.70 17.78 8.49
C GLY A 18 14.74 17.18 7.54
N VAL A 19 14.32 16.33 6.60
CA VAL A 19 15.20 15.72 5.60
C VAL A 19 15.26 16.61 4.37
N LYS A 20 16.44 17.19 4.12
CA LYS A 20 16.66 18.15 3.02
C LYS A 20 16.77 17.49 1.65
N GLU A 21 17.12 16.21 1.60
CA GLU A 21 17.36 15.47 0.37
C GLU A 21 16.13 14.66 -0.06
N ALA A 22 15.92 14.55 -1.37
CA ALA A 22 14.86 13.72 -1.92
C ALA A 22 15.07 12.24 -1.55
N GLN A 23 14.04 11.64 -0.96
CA GLN A 23 14.05 10.25 -0.53
C GLN A 23 13.56 9.35 -1.66
N GLN A 24 14.25 8.24 -1.87
CA GLN A 24 13.83 7.23 -2.85
C GLN A 24 12.75 6.33 -2.26
N ALA A 25 11.76 5.99 -3.08
CA ALA A 25 10.71 5.04 -2.73
C ALA A 25 10.57 3.98 -3.83
N LYS A 26 10.21 2.76 -3.43
CA LYS A 26 9.87 1.69 -4.36
C LYS A 26 8.40 1.66 -4.73
N ALA A 27 7.53 2.27 -3.92
CA ALA A 27 6.09 2.37 -4.15
C ALA A 27 5.52 3.67 -3.57
N MET A 28 4.39 4.11 -4.13
CA MET A 28 3.56 5.20 -3.62
C MET A 28 2.10 4.90 -3.91
N MET A 29 1.23 5.10 -2.92
CA MET A 29 -0.22 5.14 -3.10
C MET A 29 -0.72 6.51 -2.69
N LEU A 30 -1.48 7.16 -3.57
CA LEU A 30 -2.12 8.45 -3.30
C LEU A 30 -3.57 8.37 -3.74
N ALA A 31 -4.49 8.68 -2.83
CA ALA A 31 -5.92 8.72 -3.12
C ALA A 31 -6.55 10.05 -2.70
N PHE A 32 -7.44 10.56 -3.55
CA PHE A 32 -8.28 11.73 -3.30
C PHE A 32 -9.74 11.31 -3.28
N TRP A 33 -10.50 11.81 -2.31
CA TRP A 33 -11.95 11.66 -2.31
C TRP A 33 -12.60 12.73 -3.18
N ASP A 34 -13.17 12.32 -4.32
CA ASP A 34 -13.99 13.21 -5.16
C ASP A 34 -15.41 13.28 -4.59
N LYS A 35 -15.75 14.42 -3.98
CA LYS A 35 -17.07 14.66 -3.38
C LYS A 35 -18.20 14.64 -4.42
N ASN A 36 -17.95 15.08 -5.65
CA ASN A 36 -18.97 15.19 -6.69
C ASN A 36 -19.32 13.81 -7.24
N LYS A 37 -18.30 12.97 -7.46
CA LYS A 37 -18.48 11.60 -7.95
C LYS A 37 -18.70 10.56 -6.86
N LYS A 38 -18.46 10.93 -5.59
CA LYS A 38 -18.49 10.03 -4.42
C LYS A 38 -17.60 8.81 -4.62
N SER A 39 -16.37 9.04 -5.08
CA SER A 39 -15.41 7.99 -5.43
C SER A 39 -14.00 8.38 -5.02
N ALA A 40 -13.16 7.38 -4.74
CA ALA A 40 -11.73 7.59 -4.60
C ALA A 40 -11.07 7.64 -5.98
N LEU A 41 -10.40 8.75 -6.30
CA LEU A 41 -9.45 8.84 -7.40
C LEU A 41 -8.08 8.48 -6.86
N HIS A 42 -7.40 7.51 -7.43
CA HIS A 42 -6.12 7.05 -6.92
C HIS A 42 -5.07 6.94 -8.01
N ILE A 43 -3.82 7.09 -7.59
CA ILE A 43 -2.62 6.82 -8.37
C ILE A 43 -1.79 5.85 -7.52
N ASP A 44 -1.60 4.64 -8.06
CA ASP A 44 -0.75 3.62 -7.44
C ASP A 44 0.46 3.40 -8.33
N LEU A 45 1.64 3.65 -7.76
CA LEU A 45 2.91 3.50 -8.43
C LEU A 45 3.76 2.46 -7.70
N TRP A 46 4.41 1.59 -8.45
CA TRP A 46 5.51 0.76 -7.98
C TRP A 46 6.62 0.78 -9.03
N THR A 47 7.86 0.78 -8.55
CA THR A 47 9.06 0.69 -9.40
C THR A 47 9.21 -0.70 -9.98
N LYS A 48 9.92 -0.82 -11.10
CA LYS A 48 10.21 -2.13 -11.74
C LYS A 48 11.04 -3.06 -10.85
N GLU A 49 11.84 -2.49 -9.96
CA GLU A 49 12.75 -3.22 -9.06
C GLU A 49 12.06 -3.72 -7.78
N MET A 50 10.81 -3.31 -7.54
CA MET A 50 10.09 -3.76 -6.35
C MET A 50 9.75 -5.25 -6.48
N MET A 51 10.22 -6.04 -5.52
CA MET A 51 9.94 -7.47 -5.50
C MET A 51 8.49 -7.73 -5.10
N VAL A 52 7.89 -8.81 -5.62
CA VAL A 52 6.50 -9.19 -5.30
C VAL A 52 6.29 -9.39 -3.79
N ASP A 53 7.30 -9.89 -3.09
CA ASP A 53 7.26 -10.04 -1.62
C ASP A 53 7.24 -8.66 -0.92
N GLU A 54 7.98 -7.67 -1.44
CA GLU A 54 7.93 -6.28 -0.94
C GLU A 54 6.55 -5.65 -1.23
N MET A 55 5.94 -5.95 -2.38
CA MET A 55 4.59 -5.46 -2.72
C MET A 55 3.56 -5.99 -1.72
N ALA A 56 3.58 -7.28 -1.41
CA ALA A 56 2.64 -7.86 -0.45
C ALA A 56 2.81 -7.27 0.96
N GLU A 57 4.06 -7.08 1.42
CA GLU A 57 4.32 -6.43 2.70
C GLU A 57 3.80 -4.98 2.70
N PHE A 58 4.03 -4.22 1.62
CA PHE A 58 3.49 -2.86 1.49
C PHE A 58 1.97 -2.82 1.58
N TYR A 59 1.25 -3.70 0.87
CA TYR A 59 -0.21 -3.77 0.95
C TYR A 59 -0.71 -4.18 2.35
N PHE A 60 -0.04 -5.14 3.00
CA PHE A 60 -0.35 -5.53 4.38
C PHE A 60 -0.25 -4.33 5.34
N GLN A 61 0.85 -3.57 5.24
CA GLN A 61 1.06 -2.37 6.05
C GLN A 61 0.03 -1.28 5.74
N MET A 62 -0.32 -1.09 4.47
CA MET A 62 -1.35 -0.12 4.06
C MET A 62 -2.71 -0.47 4.63
N MET A 63 -3.16 -1.74 4.55
CA MET A 63 -4.43 -2.15 5.15
C MET A 63 -4.47 -1.94 6.66
N THR A 64 -3.38 -2.27 7.35
CA THR A 64 -3.27 -2.07 8.81
C THR A 64 -3.30 -0.58 9.16
N THR A 65 -2.56 0.24 8.42
CA THR A 65 -2.51 1.71 8.62
C THR A 65 -3.85 2.38 8.33
N MET A 66 -4.56 1.90 7.30
CA MET A 66 -5.92 2.36 7.01
C MET A 66 -6.87 2.01 8.15
N ALA A 67 -6.79 0.81 8.73
CA ALA A 67 -7.60 0.41 9.87
C ALA A 67 -7.33 1.30 11.09
N ASP A 68 -6.06 1.59 11.37
CA ASP A 68 -5.68 2.48 12.48
C ASP A 68 -6.16 3.92 12.27
N THR A 69 -6.10 4.41 11.03
CA THR A 69 -6.58 5.75 10.69
C THR A 69 -8.10 5.82 10.77
N PHE A 70 -8.81 4.79 10.31
CA PHE A 70 -10.26 4.68 10.43
C PHE A 70 -10.71 4.61 11.90
N SER A 71 -9.96 3.90 12.74
CA SER A 71 -10.16 3.83 14.19
C SER A 71 -10.01 5.19 14.88
N ARG A 72 -9.04 6.02 14.46
CA ARG A 72 -8.90 7.38 15.02
C ARG A 72 -10.01 8.32 14.54
N ALA A 73 -10.49 8.13 13.31
CA ALA A 73 -11.51 8.98 12.71
C ALA A 73 -12.94 8.60 13.12
N THR A 74 -13.17 7.36 13.56
CA THR A 74 -14.50 6.81 13.84
C THR A 74 -14.49 5.98 15.12
N ALA A 75 -15.62 5.84 15.81
CA ALA A 75 -15.73 4.98 16.99
C ALA A 75 -16.12 3.51 16.65
N HIS A 76 -15.92 3.08 15.40
CA HIS A 76 -16.45 1.81 14.89
C HIS A 76 -15.45 0.64 15.01
N SER A 77 -15.27 0.15 16.24
CA SER A 77 -14.29 -0.90 16.58
C SER A 77 -14.46 -2.22 15.81
N GLU A 78 -15.70 -2.63 15.50
CA GLU A 78 -15.98 -3.86 14.75
C GLU A 78 -15.39 -3.82 13.34
N PHE A 79 -15.56 -2.71 12.63
CA PHE A 79 -15.01 -2.52 11.28
C PHE A 79 -13.49 -2.44 11.30
N VAL A 80 -12.90 -1.80 12.31
CA VAL A 80 -11.45 -1.77 12.52
C VAL A 80 -10.90 -3.19 12.71
N ALA A 81 -11.56 -4.00 13.54
CA ALA A 81 -11.17 -5.39 13.75
C ALA A 81 -11.29 -6.21 12.46
N HIS A 82 -12.36 -6.02 11.69
CA HIS A 82 -12.53 -6.65 10.39
C HIS A 82 -11.38 -6.31 9.43
N MET A 83 -11.04 -5.02 9.27
CA MET A 83 -9.94 -4.58 8.40
C MET A 83 -8.60 -5.20 8.80
N LYS A 84 -8.29 -5.26 10.10
CA LYS A 84 -7.05 -5.88 10.59
C LYS A 84 -7.02 -7.39 10.37
N ASN A 85 -8.15 -8.06 10.59
CA ASN A 85 -8.26 -9.50 10.32
C ASN A 85 -8.07 -9.81 8.83
N SER A 86 -8.67 -9.01 7.94
CA SER A 86 -8.47 -9.14 6.49
C SER A 86 -7.02 -8.89 6.08
N ALA A 87 -6.32 -7.95 6.73
CA ALA A 87 -4.90 -7.73 6.48
C ALA A 87 -4.07 -8.97 6.86
N SER A 88 -4.32 -9.55 8.05
CA SER A 88 -3.66 -10.79 8.49
C SER A 88 -3.93 -11.96 7.53
N GLU A 89 -5.20 -12.16 7.16
CA GLU A 89 -5.61 -13.23 6.23
C GLU A 89 -4.94 -13.07 4.86
N PHE A 90 -4.85 -11.83 4.34
CA PHE A 90 -4.13 -11.54 3.11
C PHE A 90 -2.65 -11.98 3.20
N LYS A 91 -1.97 -11.63 4.29
CA LYS A 91 -0.56 -11.99 4.50
C LYS A 91 -0.36 -13.50 4.58
N GLU A 92 -1.22 -14.20 5.31
CA GLU A 92 -1.18 -15.66 5.46
C GLU A 92 -1.37 -16.36 4.10
N LYS A 93 -2.41 -15.98 3.35
CA LYS A 93 -2.67 -16.54 2.00
C LYS A 93 -1.53 -16.27 1.03
N PHE A 94 -0.93 -15.08 1.10
CA PHE A 94 0.22 -14.75 0.27
C PHE A 94 1.43 -15.64 0.59
N ILE A 95 1.76 -15.83 1.87
CA ILE A 95 2.86 -16.73 2.30
C ILE A 95 2.61 -18.17 1.84
N GLU A 96 1.37 -18.65 1.95
CA GLU A 96 0.99 -19.99 1.49
C GLU A 96 1.22 -20.16 -0.02
N LEU A 97 0.76 -19.19 -0.82
CA LEU A 97 0.96 -19.16 -2.27
C LEU A 97 2.45 -19.24 -2.63
N ARG A 98 3.26 -18.35 -2.05
CA ARG A 98 4.72 -18.30 -2.29
C ARG A 98 5.42 -19.59 -1.89
N SER A 99 4.94 -20.23 -0.82
CA SER A 99 5.46 -21.52 -0.38
C SER A 99 5.12 -22.64 -1.37
N LYS A 100 3.96 -22.59 -2.03
CA LYS A 100 3.58 -23.56 -3.09
C LYS A 100 4.41 -23.36 -4.36
N GLU A 101 4.62 -22.11 -4.79
CA GLU A 101 5.45 -21.77 -5.96
C GLU A 101 6.90 -22.23 -5.81
N LYS A 102 7.47 -22.17 -4.59
CA LYS A 102 8.84 -22.68 -4.32
C LYS A 102 8.95 -24.21 -4.35
N ARG A 103 7.81 -24.92 -4.27
CA ARG A 103 7.73 -26.39 -4.24
C ARG A 103 7.42 -26.99 -5.62
N SER A 104 7.04 -26.17 -6.60
CA SER A 104 6.86 -26.54 -8.02
C SER A 104 8.11 -26.26 -8.82
#